data_AF-A0AAV8Y6H9-F1
#
_entry.id   AF-A0AAV8Y6H9-F1
#
_cell.length_a   1.000
_cell.length_b   1.000
_cell.length_c   1.000
_cell.angle_alpha   90.00
_cell.angle_beta   90.00
_cell.angle_gamma   90.00
#
_symmetry.space_group_name_H-M   'P 1'
#
loop_
_entity.id
_entity.type
_entity.pdbx_description
1 polymer ?
#
loop_
_entity_poly.entity_id
_entity_poly.type
_entity_poly.pdbx_seq_one_letter_code
_entity_poly.pdbx_strand_id
1 'polypeptide(L)'
;MKHAFVNDSCMNQSEWCNLAYWEMSQRVGPPFPVEPPAVNVFGNVPYGDGLNLETLAQHSFSPPESVRKTRCKIGLGVTLSREDNRVWVYNRSDNPIFVSSLTLEGPDSPSPTRVPAEHCLASTIPRRLLT
;
A
#
# COMPACT_ATOMS: atom_id res chain seq x y z
N MET A 1 -40.00 23.69 -20.94
CA MET A 1 -39.51 22.35 -21.31
C MET A 1 -38.25 22.09 -20.53
N LYS A 2 -38.29 21.08 -19.65
CA LYS A 2 -37.13 20.60 -18.90
C LYS A 2 -36.36 19.67 -19.82
N HIS A 3 -35.08 19.90 -20.03
CA HIS A 3 -34.14 18.82 -20.26
C HIS A 3 -32.95 19.06 -19.33
N ALA A 4 -33.02 18.35 -18.21
CA ALA A 4 -31.87 18.08 -17.38
C ALA A 4 -30.90 17.26 -18.24
N PHE A 5 -29.67 17.73 -18.39
CA PHE A 5 -28.55 16.82 -18.55
C PHE A 5 -28.20 16.33 -17.14
N VAL A 6 -28.83 15.22 -16.76
CA VAL A 6 -28.22 14.30 -15.80
C VAL A 6 -26.98 13.78 -16.52
N ASN A 7 -25.81 14.28 -16.16
CA ASN A 7 -24.59 13.57 -16.48
C ASN A 7 -24.29 12.65 -15.30
N ASP A 8 -24.30 11.36 -15.59
CA ASP A 8 -24.21 10.21 -14.68
C ASP A 8 -23.31 10.45 -13.46
N SER A 9 -23.90 10.36 -12.29
CA SER A 9 -23.19 10.12 -11.05
C SER A 9 -22.59 8.70 -11.05
N CYS A 10 -21.25 8.56 -11.06
CA CYS A 10 -20.60 7.43 -10.35
C CYS A 10 -19.11 7.56 -9.99
N MET A 11 -18.40 8.67 -10.20
CA MET A 11 -16.99 8.80 -9.74
C MET A 11 -16.85 9.58 -8.43
N ASN A 12 -17.72 9.30 -7.45
CA ASN A 12 -17.33 9.45 -6.05
C ASN A 12 -16.33 8.31 -5.73
N GLN A 13 -15.09 8.41 -6.19
CA GLN A 13 -14.04 7.48 -5.74
C GLN A 13 -13.60 7.90 -4.33
N SER A 14 -14.42 7.56 -3.34
CA SER A 14 -14.20 7.90 -1.92
C SER A 14 -13.02 7.18 -1.29
N GLU A 15 -12.33 6.30 -2.02
CA GLU A 15 -11.06 5.66 -1.71
C GLU A 15 -10.70 4.77 -2.92
N TRP A 16 -9.42 4.69 -3.31
CA TRP A 16 -8.98 3.80 -4.40
C TRP A 16 -8.31 2.51 -3.90
N CYS A 17 -7.86 2.50 -2.65
CA CYS A 17 -7.48 1.29 -1.94
C CYS A 17 -7.67 1.46 -0.43
N ASN A 18 -7.64 0.33 0.28
CA ASN A 18 -7.68 0.30 1.73
C ASN A 18 -6.46 -0.47 2.23
N LEU A 19 -5.63 0.20 3.03
CA LEU A 19 -4.40 -0.36 3.56
C LEU A 19 -4.64 -0.99 4.92
N ALA A 20 -3.93 -2.08 5.15
CA ALA A 20 -4.00 -2.81 6.38
C ALA A 20 -2.61 -3.33 6.74
N TYR A 21 -2.27 -3.26 8.03
CA TYR A 21 -0.95 -3.62 8.53
C TYR A 21 -1.03 -4.86 9.42
N TRP A 22 -0.09 -5.77 9.21
CA TRP A 22 0.07 -6.98 10.01
C TRP A 22 1.49 -7.14 10.48
N GLU A 23 1.63 -7.72 11.67
CA GLU A 23 2.89 -8.18 12.22
C GLU A 23 2.76 -9.67 12.49
N MET A 24 3.57 -10.48 11.80
CA MET A 24 3.38 -11.92 11.76
C MET A 24 1.96 -12.25 11.28
N SER A 25 1.15 -12.92 12.11
CA SER A 25 -0.25 -13.25 11.82
C SER A 25 -1.27 -12.29 12.46
N GLN A 26 -0.82 -11.25 13.17
CA GLN A 26 -1.69 -10.37 13.93
C GLN A 26 -1.96 -9.05 13.18
N ARG A 27 -3.24 -8.67 13.07
CA ARG A 27 -3.66 -7.36 12.56
C ARG A 27 -3.27 -6.26 13.54
N VAL A 28 -2.65 -5.19 13.05
CA VAL A 28 -2.21 -4.04 13.84
C VAL A 28 -2.92 -2.79 13.36
N GLY A 29 -3.74 -2.21 14.25
CA GLY A 29 -4.50 -1.00 13.98
C GLY A 29 -5.69 -1.17 13.02
N PRO A 30 -6.47 -0.09 12.83
CA PRO A 30 -7.61 -0.09 11.92
C PRO A 30 -7.17 -0.15 10.44
N PRO A 31 -8.08 -0.47 9.52
CA PRO A 31 -7.88 -0.19 8.09
C PRO A 31 -7.67 1.31 7.83
N PHE A 32 -6.85 1.62 6.83
CA PHE A 32 -6.56 2.99 6.42
C PHE A 32 -7.06 3.22 4.98
N PRO A 33 -8.18 3.94 4.79
CA PRO A 33 -8.71 4.27 3.47
C PRO A 33 -7.80 5.27 2.76
N VAL A 34 -7.56 5.09 1.46
CA VAL A 34 -6.68 5.97 0.67
C VAL A 34 -7.48 6.67 -0.41
N GLU A 35 -7.66 7.97 -0.25
CA GLU A 35 -8.30 8.87 -1.22
C GLU A 35 -7.30 9.51 -2.20
N PRO A 36 -6.16 10.09 -1.75
CA PRO A 36 -5.24 10.77 -2.66
C PRO A 36 -4.56 9.78 -3.59
N PRO A 37 -4.24 10.14 -4.85
CA PRO A 37 -3.72 9.19 -5.85
C PRO A 37 -2.40 8.51 -5.43
N ALA A 38 -1.66 9.09 -4.49
CA ALA A 38 -0.49 8.47 -3.89
C ALA A 38 -0.53 8.60 -2.35
N VAL A 39 0.06 7.61 -1.68
CA VAL A 39 0.20 7.57 -0.22
C VAL A 39 1.54 6.98 0.17
N ASN A 40 2.17 7.56 1.19
CA ASN A 40 3.36 6.99 1.79
C ASN A 40 3.00 6.09 2.96
N VAL A 41 3.71 4.98 3.10
CA VAL A 41 3.64 4.09 4.27
C VAL A 41 5.05 4.00 4.85
N PHE A 42 5.22 4.38 6.11
CA PHE A 42 6.55 4.58 6.70
C PHE A 42 6.60 4.16 8.16
N GLY A 43 7.82 3.99 8.69
CA GLY A 43 8.08 3.67 10.09
C GLY A 43 8.16 4.92 10.96
N ASN A 44 9.19 5.01 11.80
CA ASN A 44 9.46 6.20 12.61
C ASN A 44 10.29 7.21 11.79
N VAL A 45 9.64 8.21 11.20
CA VAL A 45 10.32 9.31 10.50
C VAL A 45 9.71 10.65 10.91
N PRO A 46 10.53 11.71 11.07
CA PRO A 46 10.02 13.04 11.37
C PRO A 46 9.29 13.62 10.15
N TYR A 47 8.16 14.29 10.38
CA TYR A 47 7.37 14.99 9.35
C TYR A 47 6.91 14.12 8.17
N GLY A 48 6.68 12.82 8.41
CA GLY A 48 6.13 11.93 7.38
C GLY A 48 4.68 12.29 7.02
N ASP A 49 4.38 12.31 5.72
CA ASP A 49 3.04 12.54 5.18
C ASP A 49 2.44 11.20 4.69
N GLY A 50 1.37 10.73 5.33
CA GLY A 50 0.72 9.44 5.04
C GLY A 50 0.58 8.53 6.26
N LEU A 51 0.72 7.23 6.07
CA LEU A 51 0.50 6.20 7.09
C LEU A 51 1.77 5.89 7.90
N ASN A 52 1.79 6.31 9.17
CA ASN A 52 2.82 5.96 10.13
C ASN A 52 2.52 4.62 10.82
N LEU A 53 3.32 3.59 10.54
CA LEU A 53 3.18 2.26 11.12
C LEU A 53 3.53 2.18 12.61
N GLU A 54 4.41 3.07 13.10
CA GLU A 54 4.74 3.13 14.53
C GLU A 54 3.53 3.61 15.35
N THR A 55 2.77 4.57 14.82
CA THR A 55 1.53 5.05 15.46
C THR A 55 0.47 3.95 15.53
N LEU A 56 0.29 3.16 14.47
CA LEU A 56 -0.64 2.01 14.48
C LEU A 56 -0.25 0.97 15.53
N ALA A 57 1.06 0.81 15.75
CA ALA A 57 1.65 -0.18 16.62
C ALA A 57 1.74 0.24 18.10
N GLN A 58 1.26 1.42 18.49
CA GLN A 58 1.34 1.93 19.87
C GLN A 58 0.66 1.02 20.90
N HIS A 59 -0.36 0.27 20.48
CA HIS A 59 -1.08 -0.69 21.34
C HIS A 59 -0.39 -2.07 21.43
N SER A 60 0.68 -2.30 20.66
CA SER A 60 1.50 -3.50 20.79
C SER A 60 2.51 -3.29 21.92
N PHE A 61 2.11 -3.56 23.16
CA PHE A 61 2.91 -3.27 24.35
C PHE A 61 4.20 -4.12 24.48
N SER A 62 4.21 -5.34 23.94
CA SER A 62 5.35 -6.27 24.03
C SER A 62 5.53 -7.11 22.74
N PRO A 63 5.86 -6.49 21.60
CA PRO A 63 6.06 -7.22 20.36
C PRO A 63 7.35 -8.06 20.43
N PRO A 64 7.40 -9.22 19.73
CA PRO A 64 8.61 -10.04 19.65
C PRO A 64 9.83 -9.25 19.16
N GLU A 65 11.03 -9.65 19.58
CA GLU A 65 12.27 -8.95 19.22
C GLU A 65 12.47 -8.84 17.70
N SER A 66 12.09 -9.87 16.95
CA SER A 66 12.14 -9.88 15.47
C SER A 66 11.27 -8.78 14.85
N VAL A 67 10.07 -8.56 15.39
CA VAL A 67 9.15 -7.49 14.97
C VAL A 67 9.77 -6.14 15.28
N ARG A 68 10.28 -5.94 16.50
CA ARG A 68 10.95 -4.68 16.90
C ARG A 68 12.12 -4.33 15.98
N LYS A 69 13.01 -5.31 15.71
CA LYS A 69 14.15 -5.13 14.80
C LYS A 69 13.70 -4.82 13.37
N THR A 70 12.60 -5.43 12.91
CA THR A 70 12.07 -5.19 11.57
C THR A 70 11.46 -3.79 11.44
N ARG A 71 10.73 -3.31 12.46
CA ARG A 71 10.19 -1.93 12.49
C ARG A 71 11.30 -0.88 12.30
N CYS A 72 12.45 -1.06 12.94
CA CYS A 72 13.60 -0.17 12.79
C CYS A 72 14.17 -0.11 11.36
N LYS A 73 13.88 -1.11 10.51
CA LYS A 73 14.36 -1.19 9.13
C LYS A 73 13.42 -0.56 8.10
N ILE A 74 12.19 -0.20 8.50
CA ILE A 74 11.19 0.34 7.57
C ILE A 74 11.61 1.72 7.08
N GLY A 75 12.07 2.60 7.97
CA GLY A 75 12.50 3.96 7.62
C GLY A 75 11.42 4.72 6.84
N LEU A 76 11.80 5.31 5.71
CA LEU A 76 10.88 6.00 4.79
C LEU A 76 9.83 5.06 4.17
N GLY A 77 10.07 3.74 4.19
CA GLY A 77 9.12 2.72 3.76
C GLY A 77 8.83 2.74 2.26
N VAL A 78 7.56 2.84 1.89
CA VAL A 78 7.12 2.78 0.49
C VAL A 78 6.22 3.95 0.12
N THR A 79 6.11 4.23 -1.18
CA THR A 79 5.02 5.03 -1.76
C THR A 79 4.18 4.12 -2.64
N LEU A 80 2.87 4.14 -2.40
CA LEU A 80 1.89 3.52 -3.29
C LEU A 80 1.27 4.63 -4.13
N SER A 81 1.24 4.45 -5.46
CA SER A 81 0.64 5.40 -6.38
C SER A 81 -0.29 4.67 -7.33
N ARG A 82 -1.49 5.21 -7.55
CA ARG A 82 -2.42 4.73 -8.58
C ARG A 82 -2.30 5.61 -9.81
N GLU A 83 -1.94 4.99 -10.91
CA GLU A 83 -1.87 5.61 -12.23
C GLU A 83 -2.66 4.76 -13.22
N ASP A 84 -3.74 5.31 -13.77
CA ASP A 84 -4.68 4.62 -14.65
C ASP A 84 -5.18 3.27 -14.08
N ASN A 85 -4.80 2.17 -14.72
CA ASN A 85 -5.15 0.79 -14.36
C ASN A 85 -3.97 0.06 -13.70
N ARG A 86 -3.00 0.81 -13.14
CA ARG A 86 -1.82 0.26 -12.48
C ARG A 86 -1.67 0.84 -11.09
N VAL A 87 -1.08 0.03 -10.21
CA VAL A 87 -0.61 0.48 -8.91
C VAL A 87 0.90 0.30 -8.89
N TRP A 88 1.59 1.41 -8.63
CA TRP A 88 3.02 1.45 -8.44
C TRP A 88 3.36 1.33 -6.96
N VAL A 89 4.39 0.55 -6.67
CA VAL A 89 5.06 0.50 -5.38
C VAL A 89 6.47 1.01 -5.58
N TYR A 90 6.80 2.14 -4.96
CA TYR A 90 8.17 2.67 -4.93
C TYR A 90 8.79 2.43 -3.57
N ASN A 91 9.93 1.74 -3.54
CA ASN A 91 10.64 1.44 -2.31
C ASN A 91 11.60 2.58 -1.95
N ARG A 92 11.26 3.32 -0.89
CA ARG A 92 12.09 4.40 -0.33
C ARG A 92 12.89 3.96 0.88
N SER A 93 12.77 2.70 1.30
CA SER A 93 13.53 2.16 2.43
C SER A 93 14.90 1.68 1.97
N ASP A 94 15.86 1.65 2.90
CA ASP A 94 17.21 1.11 2.65
C ASP A 94 17.23 -0.42 2.49
N ASN A 95 16.09 -1.08 2.73
CA ASN A 95 15.96 -2.53 2.74
C ASN A 95 15.09 -2.99 1.56
N PRO A 96 15.33 -4.19 1.01
CA PRO A 96 14.44 -4.73 -0.01
C PRO A 96 13.04 -4.99 0.56
N ILE A 97 12.02 -4.70 -0.24
CA ILE A 97 10.64 -5.11 0.02
C ILE A 97 10.27 -6.29 -0.88
N PHE A 98 9.23 -7.01 -0.50
CA PHE A 98 8.73 -8.18 -1.23
C PHE A 98 7.26 -7.96 -1.54
N VAL A 99 6.91 -8.01 -2.82
CA VAL A 99 5.57 -7.74 -3.31
C VAL A 99 4.98 -9.01 -3.90
N SER A 100 3.81 -9.41 -3.40
CA SER A 100 2.99 -10.47 -3.98
C SER A 100 1.76 -9.84 -4.60
N SER A 101 1.53 -10.10 -5.88
CA SER A 101 0.31 -9.70 -6.57
C SER A 101 -0.07 -10.78 -7.58
N LEU A 102 -1.34 -11.15 -7.61
CA LEU A 102 -1.88 -12.12 -8.57
C LEU A 102 -1.64 -11.69 -10.02
N THR A 103 -1.48 -10.39 -10.29
CA THR A 103 -1.21 -9.88 -11.64
C THR A 103 0.27 -9.82 -12.00
N LEU A 104 1.14 -10.15 -11.05
CA LEU A 104 2.57 -10.35 -11.26
C LEU A 104 2.94 -11.85 -11.35
N GLU A 105 2.02 -12.74 -10.98
CA GLU A 105 2.21 -14.19 -11.01
C GLU A 105 2.10 -14.72 -12.45
N GLY A 106 3.23 -14.83 -13.13
CA GLY A 106 3.41 -15.62 -14.34
C GLY A 106 4.04 -16.98 -14.05
N PRO A 107 3.98 -17.95 -14.99
CA PRO A 107 4.52 -19.29 -14.81
C PRO A 107 6.04 -19.31 -14.51
N ASP A 108 6.77 -18.28 -14.93
CA ASP A 108 8.23 -18.17 -14.78
C ASP A 108 8.67 -17.13 -13.72
N SER A 109 7.73 -16.45 -13.05
CA SER A 109 8.07 -15.41 -12.08
C SER A 109 7.96 -15.95 -10.65
N PRO A 110 9.06 -15.98 -9.87
CA PRO A 110 8.99 -16.37 -8.47
C PRO A 110 8.21 -15.32 -7.67
N SER A 111 7.10 -15.72 -7.06
CA SER A 111 6.43 -14.94 -6.03
C SER A 111 7.05 -15.26 -4.65
N PRO A 112 7.32 -14.27 -3.79
CA PRO A 112 7.16 -12.82 -4.00
C PRO A 112 8.27 -12.19 -4.86
N THR A 113 7.93 -11.12 -5.59
CA THR A 113 8.89 -10.30 -6.34
C THR A 113 9.67 -9.39 -5.38
N ARG A 114 11.01 -9.49 -5.39
CA ARG A 114 11.89 -8.63 -4.60
C ARG A 114 12.08 -7.27 -5.29
N VAL A 115 11.82 -6.18 -4.58
CA VAL A 115 12.07 -4.80 -5.04
C VAL A 115 13.21 -4.19 -4.20
N PRO A 116 14.39 -3.95 -4.79
CA PRO A 116 15.50 -3.31 -4.09
C PRO A 116 15.17 -1.88 -3.60
N ALA A 117 16.02 -1.32 -2.76
CA ALA A 117 15.95 0.11 -2.40
C ALA A 117 16.00 0.98 -3.65
N GLU A 118 15.27 2.09 -3.66
CA GLU A 118 15.20 3.05 -4.77
C GLU A 118 14.65 2.49 -6.09
N HIS A 119 13.99 1.34 -6.06
CA HIS A 119 13.34 0.74 -7.23
C HIS A 119 11.82 0.79 -7.11
N CYS A 120 11.14 0.75 -8.25
CA CYS A 120 9.69 0.68 -8.34
C CYS A 120 9.21 -0.59 -9.05
N LEU A 121 7.99 -1.01 -8.71
CA LEU A 121 7.31 -2.14 -9.33
C LEU A 121 5.86 -1.75 -9.61
N ALA A 122 5.40 -1.95 -10.85
CA ALA A 122 4.00 -1.77 -11.22
C ALA A 122 3.27 -3.11 -11.19
N SER A 123 2.12 -3.13 -10.53
CA SER A 123 1.15 -4.21 -10.67
C SER A 123 -0.05 -3.72 -11.47
N THR A 124 -0.57 -4.57 -12.36
CA THR A 124 -1.76 -4.23 -13.14
C THR A 124 -3.00 -4.49 -12.27
N ILE A 125 -3.93 -3.55 -12.22
CA ILE A 125 -5.25 -3.80 -11.63
C ILE A 125 -6.01 -4.62 -12.68
N PRO A 126 -6.37 -5.89 -12.38
CA PRO A 126 -7.15 -6.67 -13.33
C PRO A 126 -8.46 -5.93 -13.54
N ARG A 127 -8.79 -5.60 -14.79
CA ARG A 127 -10.14 -5.17 -15.12
C ARG A 127 -11.05 -6.28 -14.64
N ARG A 128 -11.85 -6.03 -13.60
CA ARG A 128 -12.95 -6.93 -13.26
C ARG A 128 -13.69 -7.18 -14.57
N LEU A 129 -13.65 -8.40 -15.06
CA LEU A 129 -14.58 -8.84 -16.08
C LEU A 129 -15.94 -8.65 -15.43
N LEU A 130 -16.68 -7.64 -15.89
CA LEU A 130 -18.10 -7.56 -15.65
C LEU A 130 -18.68 -8.79 -16.34
N THR A 131 -18.82 -9.89 -15.59
CA THR A 131 -19.68 -11.01 -15.93
C THR A 131 -21.05 -10.78 -15.34
#